data_AF-A0ABD0R352-F1
#
_entry.id   AF-A0ABD0R352-F1
#
_cell.length_a   1.000
_cell.length_b   1.000
_cell.length_c   1.000
_cell.angle_alpha   90.00
_cell.angle_beta   90.00
_cell.angle_gamma   90.00
#
_symmetry.space_group_name_H-M   'P 1'
#
loop_
_entity.id
_entity.type
_entity.pdbx_description
1 polymer ?
#
loop_
_entity_poly.entity_id
_entity_poly.type
_entity_poly.pdbx_seq_one_letter_code
_entity_poly.pdbx_strand_id
1 'polypeptide(L)'
;VVFPYSPRLGRYNLNFQDAETACLEQDSVVASFEQLYSEWKNGMDWCNAGWLNDGTVQYPITKPREPCGGARTSAGLRNYGRRDKSNSRYDVFCFTASLK
;
A
#
# COMPACT_ATOMS: atom_id res chain seq x y z
N VAL A 1 4.49 10.46 7.25
CA VAL A 1 4.47 10.28 5.79
C VAL A 1 4.22 8.82 5.47
N VAL A 2 3.32 8.52 4.52
CA VAL A 2 3.20 7.16 3.95
C VAL A 2 4.02 7.06 2.67
N PHE A 3 4.71 5.94 2.47
CA PHE A 3 5.43 5.63 1.25
C PHE A 3 5.22 4.17 0.85
N PRO A 4 5.17 3.86 -0.46
CA PRO A 4 5.12 2.48 -0.93
C PRO A 4 6.51 1.83 -0.86
N TYR A 5 6.56 0.52 -0.58
CA TYR A 5 7.78 -0.26 -0.56
C TYR A 5 7.61 -1.63 -1.23
N SER A 6 8.61 -2.02 -2.02
CA SER A 6 8.77 -3.35 -2.61
C SER A 6 10.22 -3.80 -2.41
N PRO A 7 10.47 -5.10 -2.16
CA PRO A 7 11.83 -5.60 -2.00
C PRO A 7 12.57 -5.62 -3.36
N ARG A 8 13.90 -5.72 -3.30
CA ARG A 8 14.77 -5.79 -4.49
C ARG A 8 14.44 -6.95 -5.44
N LEU A 9 13.80 -8.01 -4.93
CA LEU A 9 13.34 -9.16 -5.71
C LEU A 9 12.21 -8.79 -6.69
N GLY A 10 11.59 -7.63 -6.53
CA GLY A 10 10.53 -7.11 -7.38
C GLY A 10 9.20 -6.92 -6.64
N ARG A 11 8.21 -6.45 -7.38
CA ARG A 11 6.85 -6.19 -6.89
C ARG A 11 6.12 -7.47 -6.50
N TYR A 12 5.24 -7.37 -5.52
CA TYR A 12 4.35 -8.46 -5.10
C TYR A 12 5.07 -9.71 -4.60
N ASN A 13 6.12 -9.50 -3.80
CA ASN A 13 6.92 -10.58 -3.20
C ASN A 13 6.84 -10.63 -1.67
N LEU A 14 6.06 -9.75 -1.02
CA LEU A 14 5.95 -9.73 0.44
C LEU A 14 4.66 -10.40 0.92
N ASN A 15 4.80 -11.40 1.78
CA ASN A 15 3.69 -11.81 2.65
C ASN A 15 3.47 -10.75 3.74
N PHE A 16 2.43 -10.89 4.57
CA PHE A 16 2.16 -9.87 5.59
C PHE A 16 3.29 -9.71 6.62
N GLN A 17 3.88 -10.81 7.07
CA GLN A 17 5.00 -10.80 8.01
C GLN A 17 6.28 -10.20 7.39
N ASP A 18 6.55 -10.54 6.13
CA ASP A 18 7.67 -9.96 5.38
C ASP A 18 7.45 -8.46 5.17
N ALA A 19 6.21 -8.03 4.95
CA ALA A 19 5.83 -6.64 4.82
C ALA A 19 6.01 -5.84 6.12
N GLU A 20 5.65 -6.42 7.27
CA GLU A 20 5.94 -5.82 8.58
C GLU A 20 7.45 -5.66 8.80
N THR A 21 8.22 -6.72 8.51
CA THR A 21 9.68 -6.72 8.65
C THR A 21 10.31 -5.67 7.72
N ALA A 22 9.85 -5.62 6.48
CA ALA A 22 10.31 -4.65 5.49
C ALA A 22 10.10 -3.20 5.92
N CYS A 23 8.94 -2.86 6.50
CA CYS A 23 8.74 -1.51 7.03
C CYS A 23 9.64 -1.21 8.23
N LEU A 24 9.82 -2.17 9.14
CA LEU A 24 10.71 -2.01 10.29
C LEU A 24 12.17 -1.75 9.88
N GLU A 25 12.66 -2.43 8.84
CA GLU A 25 13.99 -2.20 8.27
C GLU A 25 14.16 -0.80 7.63
N GLN A 26 13.06 -0.08 7.38
CA GLN A 26 13.05 1.31 6.89
C GLN A 26 12.70 2.31 8.01
N ASP A 27 12.90 1.96 9.28
CA ASP A 27 12.56 2.79 10.45
C ASP A 27 11.10 3.27 10.42
N SER A 28 10.20 2.36 10.05
CA SER A 28 8.79 2.64 9.81
C SER A 28 7.90 1.46 10.23
N VAL A 29 6.59 1.64 10.17
CA VAL A 29 5.60 0.58 10.46
C VAL A 29 4.64 0.44 9.28
N VAL A 30 3.93 -0.68 9.17
CA VAL A 30 2.87 -0.81 8.16
C VAL A 30 1.80 0.26 8.39
N ALA A 31 1.44 0.98 7.34
CA ALA A 31 0.49 2.08 7.40
C ALA A 31 -0.94 1.59 7.74
N SER A 32 -1.70 2.43 8.45
CA SER A 32 -3.13 2.23 8.61
C SER A 32 -3.92 2.70 7.39
N PHE A 33 -5.19 2.30 7.30
CA PHE A 33 -6.10 2.82 6.29
C PHE A 33 -6.23 4.34 6.37
N GLU A 34 -6.37 4.91 7.56
CA GLU A 34 -6.54 6.35 7.78
C GLU A 34 -5.32 7.13 7.29
N GLN A 35 -4.12 6.59 7.50
CA GLN A 35 -2.87 7.20 7.05
C GLN A 35 -2.78 7.17 5.51
N LEU A 36 -3.04 6.02 4.89
CA LEU A 36 -3.05 5.92 3.42
C LEU A 36 -4.13 6.81 2.80
N TYR A 37 -5.31 6.86 3.42
CA TYR A 37 -6.42 7.70 2.99
C TYR A 37 -6.08 9.19 3.07
N SER A 38 -5.38 9.61 4.13
CA SER A 38 -4.87 10.97 4.26
C SER A 38 -3.89 11.32 3.13
N GLU A 39 -2.93 10.45 2.82
CA GLU A 39 -1.98 10.73 1.73
C GLU A 39 -2.63 10.70 0.35
N TRP A 40 -3.63 9.84 0.13
CA TRP A 40 -4.44 9.87 -1.09
C TRP A 40 -5.16 11.21 -1.25
N LYS A 41 -5.76 11.74 -0.18
CA LYS A 41 -6.35 13.10 -0.18
C LYS A 41 -5.32 14.19 -0.49
N ASN A 42 -4.07 13.98 -0.08
CA ASN A 42 -2.94 14.86 -0.37
C ASN A 42 -2.34 14.63 -1.77
N GLY A 43 -2.91 13.74 -2.59
CA GLY A 43 -2.53 13.56 -3.99
C GLY A 43 -1.72 12.29 -4.28
N MET A 44 -1.51 11.40 -3.31
CA MET A 44 -0.81 10.13 -3.56
C MET A 44 -1.57 9.28 -4.59
N ASP A 45 -0.86 8.92 -5.66
CA ASP A 45 -1.32 8.00 -6.70
C ASP A 45 -0.28 6.90 -6.89
N TRP A 46 -0.66 5.66 -6.58
CA TRP A 46 0.22 4.50 -6.67
C TRP A 46 -0.57 3.28 -7.14
N CYS A 47 -0.15 2.70 -8.27
CA CYS A 47 -0.89 1.63 -8.96
C CYS A 47 -0.34 0.23 -8.63
N ASN A 48 0.08 0.05 -7.39
CA ASN A 48 0.47 -1.25 -6.88
C ASN A 48 -0.26 -1.54 -5.59
N ALA A 49 -0.89 -2.72 -5.53
CA ALA A 49 -1.58 -3.19 -4.34
C ALA A 49 -0.57 -3.46 -3.22
N GLY A 50 -0.81 -2.88 -2.05
CA GLY A 50 0.06 -3.01 -0.88
C GLY A 50 -0.70 -3.36 0.40
N TRP A 51 -0.04 -4.08 1.29
CA TRP A 51 -0.55 -4.39 2.63
C TRP A 51 -0.75 -3.14 3.49
N LEU A 52 -1.80 -3.20 4.32
CA LEU A 52 -2.08 -2.28 5.42
C LEU A 52 -2.13 -3.04 6.75
N ASN A 53 -1.98 -2.33 7.88
CA ASN A 53 -1.81 -2.93 9.21
C ASN A 53 -3.00 -3.78 9.70
N ASP A 54 -4.18 -3.60 9.12
CA ASP A 54 -5.38 -4.39 9.39
C ASP A 54 -5.46 -5.71 8.59
N GLY A 55 -4.43 -5.99 7.78
CA GLY A 55 -4.36 -7.15 6.90
C GLY A 55 -5.19 -7.01 5.62
N THR A 56 -5.69 -5.81 5.32
CA THR A 56 -6.25 -5.50 4.01
C THR A 56 -5.16 -5.14 3.01
N VAL A 57 -5.51 -5.22 1.73
CA VAL A 57 -4.64 -4.82 0.63
C VAL A 57 -5.34 -3.78 -0.21
N GLN A 58 -4.70 -2.63 -0.38
CA GLN A 58 -5.30 -1.49 -1.06
C GLN A 58 -4.28 -0.76 -1.94
N TYR A 59 -4.74 0.14 -2.80
CA TYR A 59 -3.85 1.10 -3.49
C TYR A 59 -4.60 2.40 -3.86
N PRO A 60 -3.97 3.58 -3.68
CA PRO A 60 -4.60 4.86 -3.92
C PRO A 60 -4.50 5.29 -5.39
N ILE A 61 -5.61 5.71 -6.00
CA ILE A 61 -5.65 6.27 -7.36
C ILE A 61 -6.31 7.65 -7.33
N THR A 62 -5.60 8.68 -7.77
CA THR A 62 -6.16 10.02 -8.00
C THR A 62 -6.49 10.25 -9.47
N LYS A 63 -5.76 9.59 -10.38
CA LYS A 63 -5.96 9.64 -11.83
C LYS A 63 -6.34 8.27 -12.38
N PRO A 64 -7.65 8.00 -12.58
CA PRO A 64 -8.14 6.75 -13.17
C PRO A 64 -7.49 6.46 -14.52
N ARG A 65 -7.07 5.21 -14.74
CA ARG A 65 -6.40 4.75 -15.96
C ARG A 65 -6.53 3.24 -16.10
N GLU A 66 -6.50 2.76 -17.34
CA GLU A 66 -6.71 1.34 -17.68
C GLU A 66 -5.89 0.35 -16.82
N PRO A 67 -4.56 0.48 -16.66
CA PRO A 67 -3.78 -0.50 -15.90
C PRO A 67 -4.07 -0.49 -14.38
N CYS A 68 -4.85 0.49 -13.89
CA CYS A 68 -5.04 0.79 -12.46
C CYS A 68 -6.51 0.73 -12.05
N GLY A 69 -7.21 -0.28 -12.56
CA GLY A 69 -8.63 -0.51 -12.31
C GLY A 69 -9.58 0.08 -13.34
N GLY A 70 -9.09 0.53 -14.51
CA GLY A 70 -9.92 1.01 -15.61
C GLY A 70 -10.06 2.54 -15.67
N ALA A 71 -10.07 3.12 -16.88
CA ALA A 71 -10.13 4.58 -17.06
C ALA A 71 -11.49 5.20 -16.70
N ARG A 72 -12.56 4.38 -16.63
CA ARG A 72 -13.92 4.81 -16.30
C ARG A 72 -14.25 4.76 -14.81
N THR A 73 -13.27 4.44 -13.96
CA THR A 73 -13.47 4.39 -12.51
C THR A 73 -13.28 5.76 -11.87
N SER A 74 -13.82 5.98 -10.67
CA SER A 74 -13.65 7.21 -9.90
C SER A 74 -12.34 7.19 -9.10
N ALA A 75 -11.75 8.35 -8.79
CA ALA A 75 -10.62 8.41 -7.86
C ALA A 75 -10.98 7.78 -6.50
N GLY A 76 -10.02 7.12 -5.86
CA GLY A 76 -10.22 6.48 -4.56
C GLY A 76 -9.18 5.41 -4.24
N LEU A 77 -9.30 4.82 -3.05
CA LEU A 77 -8.53 3.63 -2.69
C LEU A 77 -9.24 2.41 -3.27
N ARG A 78 -8.52 1.68 -4.12
CA ARG A 78 -8.95 0.38 -4.61
C ARG A 78 -8.68 -0.65 -3.52
N ASN A 79 -9.71 -1.39 -3.14
CA ASN A 79 -9.66 -2.27 -1.98
C ASN A 79 -9.85 -3.73 -2.41
N TYR A 80 -8.87 -4.58 -2.10
CA TYR A 80 -8.91 -6.03 -2.35
C TYR A 80 -9.42 -6.83 -1.14
N GLY A 81 -9.80 -6.14 -0.06
CA GLY A 81 -10.26 -6.69 1.19
C GLY A 81 -9.13 -7.30 2.01
N ARG A 82 -9.51 -8.03 3.06
CA ARG A 82 -8.58 -8.86 3.84
C ARG A 82 -8.05 -9.98 2.96
N ARG A 83 -6.75 -10.21 3.03
CA ARG A 83 -6.06 -11.27 2.26
C ARG A 83 -5.43 -12.27 3.21
N ASP A 84 -5.13 -13.46 2.68
CA ASP A 84 -4.40 -14.48 3.43
C ASP A 84 -2.99 -13.97 3.72
N LYS A 85 -2.69 -13.73 5.01
CA LYS A 85 -1.44 -13.15 5.49
C LYS A 85 -0.20 -14.00 5.21
N SER A 86 -0.37 -15.32 5.10
CA SER A 86 0.71 -16.29 4.90
C SER A 86 0.95 -16.61 3.43
N ASN A 87 -0.10 -16.68 2.62
CA ASN A 87 -0.02 -17.14 1.23
C ASN A 87 -0.08 -16.00 0.20
N SER A 88 -0.75 -14.90 0.51
CA SER A 88 -0.84 -13.79 -0.46
C SER A 88 0.49 -13.03 -0.51
N ARG A 89 0.80 -12.45 -1.67
CA ARG A 89 2.00 -11.65 -1.88
C ARG A 89 1.64 -10.33 -2.55
N TYR A 90 2.10 -9.22 -1.96
CA TYR A 90 1.85 -7.86 -2.41
C TYR A 90 3.07 -6.97 -2.12
N ASP A 91 2.94 -5.67 -2.40
CA ASP A 91 3.85 -4.66 -1.88
C ASP A 91 3.38 -4.26 -0.46
N VAL A 92 3.91 -3.19 0.11
CA VAL A 92 3.44 -2.65 1.40
C VAL A 92 3.45 -1.13 1.39
N PHE A 93 2.50 -0.52 2.10
CA PHE A 93 2.57 0.90 2.43
C PHE A 93 3.14 1.03 3.84
N CYS A 94 4.27 1.71 3.95
CA CYS A 94 4.92 1.99 5.22
C CYS A 94 4.62 3.42 5.66
N PHE A 95 4.51 3.63 6.97
CA PHE A 95 4.30 4.91 7.61
C PHE A 95 5.45 5.20 8.56
N THR A 96 6.03 6.39 8.42
CA THR A 96 6.97 6.94 9.40
C THR A 96 6.44 8.25 9.96
N ALA A 97 6.55 8.42 11.28
CA ALA A 97 6.27 9.67 11.96
C ALA A 97 7.38 10.71 11.73
N SER A 98 8.57 10.25 11.31
CA SER A 98 9.72 11.08 11.00
C SER A 98 9.60 11.54 9.55
N LEU A 99 8.97 12.69 9.32
CA LEU A 99 9.16 13.62 8.20
C LEU A 99 8.05 14.69 8.27
N LYS A 100 8.43 15.87 8.79
CA LYS A 100 7.85 17.16 8.44
C LYS A 100 8.94 17.96 7.75
#